data_AF-A0A358DKF1-F1
#
_entry.id   AF-A0A358DKF1-F1
#
_cell.length_a   1.000
_cell.length_b   1.000
_cell.length_c   1.000
_cell.angle_alpha   90.00
_cell.angle_beta   90.00
_cell.angle_gamma   90.00
#
_symmetry.space_group_name_H-M   'P 1'
#
loop_
_entity.id
_entity.type
_entity.pdbx_description
1 polymer ?
#
loop_
_entity_poly.entity_id
_entity_poly.type
_entity_poly.pdbx_seq_one_letter_code
_entity_poly.pdbx_strand_id
1 'polypeptide(L)'
;WDVLVNPARKIRIGNKLYFGENEELVAEVIDNTTSRGRTLRFLYDGPYEEFKDLLFSIGETPIPEYMERSAVPEDAERYQNIFANNEGAVVVPAAGLHFSRELIKRMEIKNID
;
A
#
# COMPACT_ATOMS: atom_id res chain seq x y z
N TRP A 1 7.55 -1.05 8.88
CA TRP A 1 6.86 -0.90 7.59
C TRP A 1 7.69 0.00 6.71
N ASP A 2 8.06 -0.47 5.53
CA ASP A 2 8.73 0.36 4.53
C ASP A 2 7.66 1.06 3.69
N VAL A 3 7.67 2.39 3.69
CA VAL A 3 6.64 3.21 3.07
C VAL A 3 7.25 4.24 2.13
N LEU A 4 6.46 4.67 1.14
CA LEU A 4 6.77 5.85 0.36
C LEU A 4 6.20 7.09 1.06
N VAL A 5 6.97 8.18 1.05
CA VAL A 5 6.56 9.43 1.69
C VAL A 5 6.68 10.57 0.68
N ASN A 6 5.63 11.38 0.56
CA ASN A 6 5.65 12.59 -0.27
C ASN A 6 5.19 13.79 0.58
N PRO A 7 6.03 14.82 0.80
CA PRO A 7 7.41 15.02 0.33
C PRO A 7 8.47 14.37 1.24
N ALA A 8 9.23 13.41 0.72
CA ALA A 8 10.27 12.68 1.46
C ALA A 8 11.35 13.57 2.11
N ARG A 9 11.72 14.69 1.48
CA ARG A 9 12.80 15.57 1.96
C ARG A 9 12.50 16.21 3.33
N LYS A 10 11.21 16.37 3.67
CA LYS A 10 10.80 17.00 4.93
C LYS A 10 10.84 16.03 6.11
N ILE A 11 10.76 14.72 5.86
CA ILE A 11 10.64 13.70 6.89
C ILE A 11 12.01 13.07 7.19
N ARG A 12 12.44 13.21 8.45
CA ARG A 12 13.74 12.76 8.97
C ARG A 12 13.59 11.66 10.02
N ILE A 13 14.66 10.90 10.23
CA ILE A 13 14.75 9.91 11.31
C ILE A 13 14.48 10.59 12.67
N GLY A 14 13.71 9.92 13.53
CA GLY A 14 13.24 10.40 14.83
C GLY A 14 11.99 11.27 14.78
N ASN A 15 11.47 11.63 13.60
CA ASN A 15 10.19 12.33 13.51
C ASN A 15 9.03 11.39 13.88
N LYS A 16 8.05 11.95 14.59
CA LYS A 16 6.75 11.31 14.85
C LYS A 16 5.73 11.84 13.85
N LEU A 17 5.02 10.92 13.22
CA LEU A 17 3.91 11.17 12.30
C LEU A 17 2.62 10.76 13.00
N TYR A 18 1.60 11.59 12.88
CA TYR A 18 0.29 11.39 13.48
C TYR A 18 -0.73 11.27 12.34
N PHE A 19 -1.59 10.26 12.40
CA PHE A 19 -2.58 9.92 11.37
C PHE A 19 -3.99 9.91 11.98
N GLY A 20 -4.99 10.19 11.15
CA GLY A 20 -6.38 10.36 11.59
C GLY A 20 -6.68 11.77 12.11
N GLU A 21 -7.96 12.15 12.12
CA GLU A 21 -8.39 13.49 12.58
C GLU A 21 -8.11 13.72 14.07
N ASN A 22 -8.14 12.65 14.87
CA ASN A 22 -7.89 12.67 16.31
C ASN A 22 -6.52 12.11 16.71
N GLU A 23 -5.56 12.05 15.76
CA GLU A 23 -4.22 11.48 16.00
C GLU A 23 -4.25 10.03 16.52
N GLU A 24 -5.20 9.24 16.01
CA GLU A 24 -5.52 7.88 16.48
C GLU A 24 -4.36 6.89 16.27
N LEU A 25 -3.49 7.17 15.29
CA LEU A 25 -2.34 6.34 14.98
C LEU A 25 -1.06 7.17 14.90
N VAL A 26 -0.01 6.70 15.59
CA VAL A 26 1.29 7.37 15.63
C VAL A 26 2.36 6.46 15.05
N ALA A 27 3.28 7.01 14.26
CA ALA A 27 4.46 6.30 13.78
C ALA A 27 5.74 7.10 13.94
N GLU A 28 6.84 6.42 14.29
CA GLU A 28 8.18 7.00 14.32
C GLU A 28 8.97 6.59 13.09
N VAL A 29 9.69 7.55 12.50
CA VAL A 29 10.62 7.32 11.41
C VAL A 29 11.92 6.76 11.97
N ILE A 30 12.22 5.50 11.70
CA ILE A 30 13.41 4.84 12.26
C ILE A 30 14.55 4.70 11.26
N ASP A 31 14.27 4.74 9.94
CA ASP A 31 15.31 4.66 8.90
C ASP A 31 14.87 5.25 7.55
N ASN A 32 15.83 5.38 6.63
CA ASN A 32 15.61 5.73 5.22
C ASN A 32 15.75 4.49 4.34
N THR A 33 14.89 4.35 3.32
CA THR A 33 15.04 3.29 2.30
C THR A 33 15.72 3.82 1.03
N THR A 34 16.12 2.91 0.14
CA THR A 34 16.93 3.22 -1.06
C THR A 34 16.20 3.95 -2.20
N SER A 35 14.91 4.30 -2.03
CA SER A 35 14.07 4.88 -3.10
C SER A 35 13.03 5.89 -2.60
N ARG A 36 13.47 6.97 -1.94
CA ARG A 36 12.59 8.01 -1.34
C ARG A 36 11.62 7.52 -0.26
N GLY A 37 11.73 6.27 0.17
CA GLY A 37 10.93 5.74 1.24
C GLY A 37 11.54 5.97 2.62
N ARG A 38 10.76 5.59 3.63
CA ARG A 38 11.10 5.61 5.04
C ARG A 38 10.70 4.30 5.66
N THR A 39 11.47 3.85 6.64
CA THR A 39 11.04 2.76 7.51
C THR A 39 10.34 3.38 8.71
N LEU A 40 9.06 3.08 8.85
CA LEU A 40 8.22 3.51 9.95
C LEU A 40 8.04 2.39 10.96
N ARG A 41 8.03 2.78 12.24
CA ARG A 41 7.57 1.97 13.37
C ARG A 41 6.28 2.58 13.89
N PHE A 42 5.17 1.87 13.72
CA PHE A 42 3.90 2.26 14.33
C PHE A 42 3.97 2.03 15.85
N LEU A 43 3.52 3.03 16.60
CA LEU A 43 3.41 3.02 18.05
C LEU A 43 1.94 2.75 18.37
N TYR A 44 1.58 1.47 18.46
CA TYR A 44 0.21 1.03 18.75
C TYR A 44 0.26 0.00 19.88
N ASP A 45 -0.57 0.21 20.90
CA ASP A 45 -0.65 -0.67 22.08
C ASP A 45 -1.89 -1.56 21.96
N GLY A 46 -1.74 -2.68 21.26
CA GLY A 46 -2.84 -3.61 21.02
C GLY A 46 -2.48 -4.75 20.05
N PRO A 47 -3.42 -5.66 19.78
CA PRO A 47 -3.25 -6.74 18.81
C PRO A 47 -2.98 -6.21 17.40
N TYR A 48 -2.23 -6.98 16.62
CA TYR A 48 -1.91 -6.62 15.23
C TYR A 48 -3.14 -6.47 14.34
N GLU A 49 -4.19 -7.27 14.58
CA GLU A 49 -5.42 -7.20 13.79
C GLU A 49 -6.19 -5.90 14.02
N GLU A 50 -6.30 -5.46 15.28
CA GLU A 50 -6.92 -4.17 15.61
C GLU A 50 -6.12 -2.99 15.03
N PHE A 51 -4.79 -3.08 15.06
CA PHE A 51 -3.93 -2.12 14.37
C PHE A 51 -4.22 -2.07 12.87
N LYS A 52 -4.40 -3.22 12.21
CA LYS A 52 -4.72 -3.28 10.78
C LYS A 52 -6.09 -2.69 10.50
N ASP A 53 -7.10 -3.03 11.29
CA ASP A 53 -8.45 -2.50 11.13
C ASP A 53 -8.45 -0.96 11.23
N LEU A 54 -7.72 -0.41 12.20
CA LEU A 54 -7.53 1.04 12.33
C LEU A 54 -6.77 1.63 11.15
N LEU A 55 -5.69 0.97 10.70
CA LEU A 55 -4.89 1.44 9.56
C LEU A 55 -5.75 1.53 8.28
N PHE A 56 -6.62 0.56 8.04
CA PHE A 56 -7.52 0.54 6.89
C PHE A 56 -8.70 1.50 7.03
N SER A 57 -9.17 1.78 8.25
CA SER A 57 -10.29 2.70 8.47
C SER A 57 -9.89 4.17 8.25
N ILE A 58 -8.66 4.55 8.58
CA ILE A 58 -8.14 5.91 8.39
C ILE A 58 -7.39 6.10 7.06
N GLY A 59 -7.12 5.01 6.34
CA GLY A 59 -6.37 4.99 5.10
C GLY A 59 -7.28 5.03 3.86
N GLU A 60 -6.72 5.47 2.73
CA GLU A 60 -7.39 5.46 1.43
C GLU A 60 -6.55 4.71 0.39
N THR A 61 -7.22 4.12 -0.61
CA THR A 61 -6.52 3.46 -1.72
C THR A 61 -5.77 4.52 -2.53
N PRO A 62 -4.44 4.38 -2.72
CA PRO A 62 -3.69 5.33 -3.52
C PRO A 62 -4.11 5.21 -4.98
N ILE A 63 -4.61 6.29 -5.55
CA ILE A 63 -4.87 6.39 -6.98
C ILE A 63 -3.87 7.33 -7.65
N PRO A 64 -3.48 7.05 -8.90
CA PRO A 64 -2.59 7.93 -9.65
C PRO A 64 -3.09 9.38 -9.69
N GLU A 65 -2.18 10.34 -9.46
CA GLU A 65 -2.50 11.78 -9.37
C GLU A 65 -3.24 12.30 -10.62
N TYR A 66 -2.97 11.72 -11.80
CA TYR A 66 -3.61 12.11 -13.07
C TYR A 66 -5.10 11.77 -13.16
N MET A 67 -5.66 10.99 -12.22
CA MET A 67 -7.08 10.62 -12.25
C MET A 67 -8.00 11.74 -11.74
N GLU A 68 -7.46 12.74 -11.05
CA GLU A 68 -8.14 13.98 -10.62
C GLU A 68 -9.51 13.75 -9.94
N ARG A 69 -9.65 12.65 -9.19
CA ARG A 69 -10.86 12.30 -8.42
C ARG A 69 -10.46 11.66 -7.10
N SER A 70 -11.41 11.49 -6.18
CA SER A 70 -11.21 10.67 -4.97
C SER A 70 -11.28 9.18 -5.29
N ALA A 71 -10.66 8.37 -4.42
CA ALA A 71 -10.75 6.92 -4.49
C ALA A 71 -12.20 6.46 -4.24
N VAL A 72 -12.65 5.47 -5.00
CA VAL A 72 -13.93 4.77 -4.81
C VAL A 72 -13.65 3.33 -4.37
N PRO A 73 -14.61 2.62 -3.76
CA PRO A 73 -14.39 1.24 -3.29
C PRO A 73 -13.86 0.29 -4.38
N GLU A 74 -14.26 0.48 -5.63
CA GLU A 74 -13.80 -0.31 -6.77
C GLU A 74 -12.31 -0.11 -7.09
N ASP A 75 -11.70 1.00 -6.68
CA ASP A 75 -10.28 1.25 -6.90
C ASP A 75 -9.40 0.30 -6.09
N ALA A 76 -9.85 -0.15 -4.92
CA ALA A 76 -9.11 -1.12 -4.12
C ALA A 76 -8.87 -2.42 -4.90
N GLU A 77 -9.89 -2.91 -5.62
CA GLU A 77 -9.73 -4.08 -6.47
C GLU A 77 -8.88 -3.78 -7.73
N ARG A 78 -9.08 -2.62 -8.37
CA ARG A 78 -8.35 -2.24 -9.58
C ARG A 78 -6.88 -1.94 -9.35
N TYR A 79 -6.53 -1.50 -8.14
CA TYR A 79 -5.15 -1.22 -7.76
C TYR A 79 -4.32 -2.51 -7.64
N GLN A 80 -4.98 -3.63 -7.31
CA GLN A 80 -4.30 -4.91 -7.19
C GLN A 80 -3.92 -5.49 -8.55
N ASN A 81 -2.70 -6.02 -8.63
CA ASN A 81 -2.27 -6.79 -9.79
C ASN A 81 -3.00 -8.15 -9.80
N ILE A 82 -3.31 -8.67 -10.99
CA ILE A 82 -3.98 -9.98 -11.15
C ILE A 82 -3.21 -11.16 -10.54
N PHE A 83 -1.89 -11.02 -10.32
CA PHE A 83 -1.05 -12.03 -9.67
C PHE A 83 -0.90 -11.81 -8.15
N ALA A 84 -1.54 -10.79 -7.58
CA ALA A 84 -1.45 -10.49 -6.15
C ALA A 84 -2.30 -11.49 -5.34
N ASN A 85 -1.64 -12.49 -4.73
CA ASN A 85 -2.28 -13.51 -3.89
C ASN A 85 -2.11 -13.28 -2.39
N ASN A 86 -1.09 -12.53 -1.98
CA ASN A 86 -0.76 -12.28 -0.58
C ASN A 86 -0.81 -10.78 -0.29
N GLU A 87 -1.18 -10.43 0.93
CA GLU A 87 -1.07 -9.06 1.42
C GLU A 87 0.39 -8.58 1.33
N GLY A 88 0.58 -7.34 0.88
CA GLY A 88 1.91 -6.78 0.64
C GLY A 88 2.59 -7.29 -0.64
N ALA A 89 1.87 -7.98 -1.53
CA ALA A 89 2.38 -8.30 -2.85
C ALA A 89 2.78 -7.03 -3.61
N VAL A 90 4.03 -6.99 -4.07
CA VAL A 90 4.56 -5.92 -4.91
C VAL A 90 4.88 -6.52 -6.27
N VAL A 91 4.50 -5.81 -7.33
CA VAL A 91 4.79 -6.21 -8.70
C VAL A 91 5.59 -5.12 -9.39
N VAL A 92 6.55 -5.55 -10.22
CA VAL A 92 7.31 -4.62 -11.08
C VAL A 92 6.34 -3.89 -12.01
N PRO A 93 6.51 -2.57 -12.23
CA PRO A 93 5.69 -1.84 -13.18
C PRO A 93 5.57 -2.58 -14.52
N ALA A 94 4.35 -2.63 -15.06
CA ALA A 94 3.99 -3.27 -16.34
C ALA A 94 4.01 -4.81 -16.41
N ALA A 95 4.51 -5.56 -15.42
CA ALA A 95 4.60 -7.03 -15.51
C ALA A 95 3.23 -7.74 -15.64
N GLY A 96 2.13 -7.07 -15.26
CA GLY A 96 0.76 -7.58 -15.42
C GLY A 96 -0.01 -7.06 -16.63
N LEU A 97 0.51 -6.08 -17.39
CA LEU A 97 -0.28 -5.38 -18.43
C LEU A 97 -0.67 -6.26 -19.62
N HIS A 98 0.13 -7.28 -19.92
CA HIS A 98 -0.13 -8.20 -21.03
C HIS A 98 -1.08 -9.34 -20.65
N PHE A 99 -1.44 -9.46 -19.38
CA PHE A 99 -2.24 -10.55 -18.87
C PHE A 99 -3.61 -10.03 -18.44
N SER A 100 -4.67 -10.62 -19.00
CA SER A 100 -6.04 -10.41 -18.53
C SER A 100 -6.49 -11.60 -17.69
N ARG A 101 -7.54 -11.42 -16.88
CA ARG A 101 -8.12 -12.53 -16.10
C ARG A 101 -8.63 -13.65 -17.01
N GLU A 102 -9.13 -13.31 -18.20
CA GLU A 102 -9.54 -14.28 -19.22
C GLU A 102 -8.35 -15.03 -19.81
N LEU A 103 -7.21 -14.35 -20.04
CA LEU A 103 -6.00 -15.00 -20.54
C LEU A 103 -5.46 -16.00 -19.52
N ILE A 104 -5.38 -15.63 -18.24
CA ILE A 104 -4.94 -16.52 -17.16
C ILE A 104 -5.83 -17.77 -17.11
N LYS A 105 -7.16 -17.62 -17.12
CA LYS A 105 -8.08 -18.77 -17.16
C LYS A 105 -7.88 -19.68 -18.37
N ARG A 106 -7.55 -19.12 -19.54
CA ARG A 106 -7.23 -19.92 -20.74
C ARG A 106 -5.92 -20.69 -20.61
N MET A 107 -4.95 -20.14 -19.88
CA MET A 107 -3.67 -20.81 -19.58
C MET A 107 -3.90 -21.96 -18.59
N GLU A 108 -4.68 -21.74 -17.53
CA GLU A 108 -5.07 -22.76 -16.55
C GLU A 108 -5.79 -23.95 -17.23
N ILE A 109 -6.75 -23.70 -18.13
CA ILE A 109 -7.45 -24.75 -18.90
C ILE A 109 -6.47 -25.58 -19.75
N LYS A 110 -5.35 -24.99 -20.17
CA LYS A 110 -4.28 -25.67 -20.92
C LYS A 110 -3.23 -26.32 -20.01
N ASN A 111 -3.43 -26.32 -18.69
CA ASN A 111 -2.48 -26.79 -17.68
C ASN A 111 -1.13 -26.06 -17.74
N ILE A 112 -1.18 -24.73 -17.92
CA ILE A 112 -0.01 -23.84 -17.82
C ILE A 112 -0.13 -23.07 -16.51
N ASP A 113 0.85 -23.28 -15.63
CA ASP A 113 0.98 -22.60 -14.32
C ASP A 113 1.67 -21.22 -14.45
#